data_AF-A0A497K509-F1
#
_entry.id   AF-A0A497K509-F1
#
_cell.length_a   1.000
_cell.length_b   1.000
_cell.length_c   1.000
_cell.angle_alpha   90.00
_cell.angle_beta   90.00
_cell.angle_gamma   90.00
#
_symmetry.space_group_name_H-M   'P 1'
#
loop_
_entity.id
_entity.type
_entity.pdbx_description
1 polymer ?
#
loop_
_entity_poly.entity_id
_entity_poly.type
_entity_poly.pdbx_seq_one_letter_code
_entity_poly.pdbx_strand_id
1 'polypeptide(L)'
;MGIVSPVVGVVRFWPAVIVPAVFAALFGPWVGGTGAAIGIFLSDMTFGHQIALLSLFAGVPSNFLGFFIVGYIANKKLRWKHLGLGILGAIIVTALVGYVYYINMITLDIFLIFIVIALLSCLIIIAAGIKFPEWKGFELGSVLGLAFGSAWIGTTLVIYSLFFPLPLTFEPYTKNAPFYAGVLWMVWTFCSEIPFMTILGPPILEACYRAVPSIKKAGK
;
A
#
# COMPACT_ATOMS: atom_id res chain seq x y z
N MET A 1 -2.83 -14.57 -13.53
CA MET A 1 -2.78 -13.17 -13.99
C MET A 1 -3.70 -12.36 -13.07
N GLY A 2 -3.17 -11.47 -12.23
CA GLY A 2 -3.99 -10.64 -11.33
C GLY A 2 -4.52 -9.38 -12.04
N ILE A 3 -5.46 -8.67 -11.40
CA ILE A 3 -5.89 -7.34 -11.85
C ILE A 3 -4.72 -6.38 -11.66
N VAL A 4 -4.37 -5.59 -12.69
CA VAL A 4 -3.27 -4.60 -12.63
C VAL A 4 -3.84 -3.18 -12.68
N SER A 5 -3.00 -2.20 -12.34
CA SER A 5 -3.35 -0.78 -12.42
C SER A 5 -3.99 -0.45 -13.77
N PRO A 6 -5.20 0.16 -13.77
CA PRO A 6 -5.81 0.66 -14.99
C PRO A 6 -4.84 1.63 -15.67
N VAL A 7 -4.75 1.57 -17.00
CA VAL A 7 -4.04 2.55 -17.85
C VAL A 7 -2.51 2.44 -17.86
N VAL A 8 -1.86 2.21 -16.73
CA VAL A 8 -0.39 2.20 -16.63
C VAL A 8 0.21 0.84 -16.29
N GLY A 9 -0.61 -0.21 -16.11
CA GLY A 9 -0.14 -1.59 -15.93
C GLY A 9 0.90 -1.75 -14.80
N VAL A 10 1.71 -2.81 -14.79
CA VAL A 10 2.79 -3.08 -13.80
C VAL A 10 2.36 -3.50 -12.40
N VAL A 11 1.63 -2.62 -11.67
CA VAL A 11 1.29 -2.87 -10.26
C VAL A 11 0.03 -3.71 -10.16
N ARG A 12 0.09 -4.78 -9.36
CA ARG A 12 -1.02 -5.71 -9.16
C ARG A 12 -1.93 -5.28 -8.00
N PHE A 13 -3.20 -5.60 -8.12
CA PHE A 13 -4.16 -5.61 -7.02
C PHE A 13 -3.79 -6.74 -6.04
N TRP A 14 -3.49 -6.40 -4.79
CA TRP A 14 -2.95 -7.37 -3.84
C TRP A 14 -3.63 -7.32 -2.46
N PRO A 15 -4.86 -7.85 -2.30
CA PRO A 15 -5.52 -7.94 -1.00
C PRO A 15 -4.71 -8.70 0.06
N ALA A 16 -3.80 -9.57 -0.38
CA ALA A 16 -2.95 -10.38 0.49
C ALA A 16 -1.97 -9.56 1.35
N VAL A 17 -1.84 -8.23 1.14
CA VAL A 17 -1.11 -7.33 2.05
C VAL A 17 -1.59 -7.41 3.51
N ILE A 18 -2.82 -7.88 3.73
CA ILE A 18 -3.38 -8.13 5.06
C ILE A 18 -2.50 -9.07 5.90
N VAL A 19 -1.90 -10.09 5.27
CA VAL A 19 -1.12 -11.12 5.97
C VAL A 19 0.16 -10.52 6.57
N PRO A 20 1.09 -9.92 5.80
CA PRO A 20 2.27 -9.29 6.39
C PRO A 20 1.93 -8.14 7.33
N ALA A 21 0.83 -7.41 7.13
CA ALA A 21 0.37 -6.39 8.07
C ALA A 21 0.05 -6.97 9.44
N VAL A 22 -0.74 -8.05 9.48
CA VAL A 22 -1.09 -8.76 10.72
C VAL A 22 0.16 -9.31 11.39
N PHE A 23 1.06 -9.96 10.64
CA PHE A 23 2.33 -10.46 11.19
C PHE A 23 3.22 -9.34 11.75
N ALA A 24 3.27 -8.19 11.07
CA ALA A 24 4.00 -7.02 11.56
C ALA A 24 3.44 -6.54 12.89
N ALA A 25 2.12 -6.53 13.06
CA ALA A 25 1.48 -6.12 14.30
C ALA A 25 1.71 -7.12 15.45
N LEU A 26 1.62 -8.42 15.16
CA LEU A 26 1.81 -9.48 16.15
C LEU A 26 3.27 -9.61 16.60
N PHE A 27 4.21 -9.64 15.66
CA PHE A 27 5.60 -10.02 15.92
C PHE A 27 6.59 -8.85 15.81
N GLY A 28 6.13 -7.68 15.37
CA GLY A 28 6.92 -6.45 15.30
C GLY A 28 7.49 -6.14 13.91
N PRO A 29 8.21 -5.01 13.80
CA PRO A 29 8.59 -4.41 12.53
C PRO A 29 9.52 -5.28 11.69
N TRP A 30 10.49 -5.94 12.31
CA TRP A 30 11.45 -6.80 11.61
C TRP A 30 10.78 -8.01 10.97
N VAL A 31 9.90 -8.70 11.70
CA VAL A 31 9.19 -9.88 11.17
C VAL A 31 8.26 -9.49 10.04
N GLY A 32 7.50 -8.40 10.20
CA GLY A 32 6.63 -7.88 9.15
C GLY A 32 7.39 -7.46 7.89
N GLY A 33 8.41 -6.60 8.04
CA GLY A 33 9.18 -6.06 6.94
C GLY A 33 9.99 -7.12 6.18
N THR A 34 10.76 -7.96 6.90
CA THR A 34 11.57 -9.01 6.25
C THR A 34 10.71 -10.10 5.63
N GLY A 35 9.65 -10.53 6.32
CA GLY A 35 8.71 -11.51 5.80
C GLY A 35 8.02 -11.02 4.52
N ALA A 36 7.58 -9.76 4.49
CA ALA A 36 6.99 -9.18 3.30
C ALA A 36 7.97 -9.01 2.14
N ALA A 37 9.21 -8.57 2.44
CA ALA A 37 10.29 -8.48 1.45
C ALA A 37 10.60 -9.83 0.78
N ILE A 38 10.76 -10.88 1.58
CA ILE A 38 10.99 -12.23 1.08
C ILE A 38 9.76 -12.71 0.29
N GLY A 39 8.57 -12.49 0.84
CA GLY A 39 7.31 -12.90 0.22
C GLY A 39 7.08 -12.25 -1.15
N ILE A 40 7.30 -10.95 -1.29
CA ILE A 40 7.14 -10.26 -2.57
C ILE A 40 8.20 -10.70 -3.57
N PHE A 41 9.46 -10.90 -3.15
CA PHE A 41 10.49 -11.39 -4.05
C PHE A 41 10.13 -12.76 -4.62
N LEU A 42 9.72 -13.70 -3.76
CA LEU A 42 9.28 -15.02 -4.19
C LEU A 42 8.07 -14.93 -5.10
N SER A 43 7.05 -14.15 -4.72
CA SER A 43 5.85 -13.93 -5.53
C SER A 43 6.20 -13.37 -6.91
N ASP A 44 7.12 -12.41 -6.98
CA ASP A 44 7.56 -11.78 -8.22
C ASP A 44 8.26 -12.79 -9.13
N MET A 45 9.04 -13.71 -8.55
CA MET A 45 9.78 -14.74 -9.29
C MET A 45 8.90 -15.92 -9.72
N THR A 46 7.88 -16.28 -8.95
CA THR A 46 7.05 -17.45 -9.26
C THR A 46 5.80 -17.10 -10.05
N PHE A 47 5.13 -16.00 -9.69
CA PHE A 47 3.83 -15.62 -10.24
C PHE A 47 3.83 -14.23 -10.87
N GLY A 48 4.85 -13.41 -10.58
CA GLY A 48 5.01 -12.02 -10.97
C GLY A 48 5.41 -11.81 -12.41
N HIS A 49 6.39 -10.92 -12.57
CA HIS A 49 7.01 -10.53 -13.84
C HIS A 49 8.29 -11.32 -14.11
N GLN A 50 8.77 -12.12 -13.15
CA GLN A 50 9.99 -12.93 -13.25
C GLN A 50 11.27 -12.09 -13.48
N ILE A 51 11.23 -10.80 -13.13
CA ILE A 51 12.38 -9.88 -13.25
C ILE A 51 12.95 -9.60 -11.86
N ALA A 52 13.99 -10.36 -11.48
CA ALA A 52 14.60 -10.28 -10.15
C ALA A 52 15.08 -8.86 -9.82
N LEU A 53 15.69 -8.17 -10.79
CA LEU A 53 16.21 -6.82 -10.62
C LEU A 53 15.10 -5.82 -10.30
N LEU A 54 13.97 -5.89 -11.00
CA LEU A 54 12.82 -5.00 -10.76
C LEU A 54 12.24 -5.23 -9.36
N SER A 55 12.11 -6.49 -8.95
CA SER A 55 11.62 -6.83 -7.61
C SER A 55 12.56 -6.29 -6.52
N LEU A 56 13.87 -6.53 -6.65
CA LEU A 56 14.86 -6.03 -5.69
C LEU A 56 14.96 -4.50 -5.65
N PHE A 57 14.66 -3.82 -6.75
CA PHE A 57 14.72 -2.37 -6.85
C PHE A 57 13.44 -1.67 -6.32
N ALA A 58 12.28 -2.20 -6.68
CA ALA A 58 10.99 -1.58 -6.39
C ALA A 58 10.19 -2.37 -5.34
N GLY A 59 9.89 -3.64 -5.62
CA GLY A 59 8.98 -4.46 -4.81
C GLY A 59 9.48 -4.74 -3.39
N VAL A 60 10.69 -5.29 -3.27
CA VAL A 60 11.31 -5.70 -2.01
C VAL A 60 11.49 -4.53 -1.04
N PRO A 61 12.09 -3.39 -1.44
CA PRO A 61 12.26 -2.27 -0.51
C PRO A 61 10.93 -1.62 -0.13
N SER A 62 9.98 -1.53 -1.07
CA SER A 62 8.63 -1.02 -0.79
C SER A 62 7.92 -1.85 0.28
N ASN A 63 7.90 -3.17 0.12
CA ASN A 63 7.23 -4.08 1.07
C ASN A 63 7.96 -4.07 2.41
N PHE A 64 9.29 -4.12 2.41
CA PHE A 64 10.07 -4.00 3.65
C PHE A 64 9.69 -2.73 4.41
N LEU A 65 9.78 -1.57 3.75
CA LEU A 65 9.53 -0.27 4.35
C LEU A 65 8.09 -0.17 4.87
N GLY A 66 7.12 -0.56 4.04
CA GLY A 66 5.71 -0.46 4.39
C GLY A 66 5.37 -1.29 5.62
N PHE A 67 5.69 -2.59 5.62
CA PHE A 67 5.33 -3.46 6.73
C PHE A 67 6.22 -3.30 7.96
N PHE A 68 7.45 -2.80 7.81
CA PHE A 68 8.26 -2.37 8.95
C PHE A 68 7.58 -1.21 9.69
N ILE A 69 7.10 -0.19 8.97
CA ILE A 69 6.37 0.94 9.55
C ILE A 69 5.08 0.47 10.23
N VAL A 70 4.32 -0.44 9.59
CA VAL A 70 3.13 -1.05 10.20
C VAL A 70 3.48 -1.66 11.55
N GLY A 71 4.45 -2.57 11.61
CA GLY A 71 4.81 -3.27 12.86
C GLY A 71 5.39 -2.34 13.93
N TYR A 72 6.06 -1.26 13.52
CA TYR A 72 6.60 -0.26 14.44
C TYR A 72 5.51 0.58 15.11
N ILE A 73 4.43 0.88 14.39
CA ILE A 73 3.36 1.77 14.87
C ILE A 73 2.18 0.98 15.47
N ALA A 74 1.92 -0.25 15.01
CA ALA A 74 0.70 -1.01 15.29
C ALA A 74 0.31 -1.10 16.77
N ASN A 75 1.31 -1.24 17.65
CA ASN A 75 1.12 -1.42 19.08
C ASN A 75 1.25 -0.10 19.89
N LYS A 76 1.27 1.06 19.22
CA LYS A 76 1.34 2.36 19.90
C LYS A 76 -0.07 2.85 20.24
N LYS A 77 -0.26 3.32 21.47
CA LYS A 77 -1.51 3.99 21.89
C LYS A 77 -1.56 5.37 21.26
N LEU A 78 -2.45 5.56 20.30
CA LEU A 78 -2.60 6.81 19.57
C LEU A 78 -3.90 7.53 19.93
N ARG A 79 -3.82 8.86 19.97
CA ARG A 79 -4.98 9.74 20.14
C ARG A 79 -5.66 10.03 18.81
N TRP A 80 -6.90 10.51 18.86
CA TRP A 80 -7.71 10.91 17.69
C TRP A 80 -7.04 11.90 16.72
N LYS A 81 -6.06 12.69 17.19
CA LYS A 81 -5.31 13.64 16.35
C LYS A 81 -4.55 12.98 15.18
N HIS A 82 -4.36 11.66 15.20
CA HIS A 82 -3.62 10.94 14.16
C HIS A 82 -4.49 10.48 12.98
N LEU A 83 -5.83 10.49 13.10
CA LEU A 83 -6.75 10.27 11.97
C LEU A 83 -6.59 11.36 10.90
N GLY A 84 -6.19 12.57 11.29
CA GLY A 84 -5.92 13.66 10.37
C GLY A 84 -4.79 13.38 9.37
N LEU A 85 -3.85 12.48 9.69
CA LEU A 85 -2.75 12.11 8.79
C LEU A 85 -3.23 11.25 7.62
N GLY A 86 -4.19 10.34 7.85
CA GLY A 86 -4.78 9.54 6.78
C GLY A 86 -5.65 10.39 5.84
N ILE A 87 -6.40 11.33 6.41
CA ILE A 87 -7.18 12.31 5.63
C ILE A 87 -6.24 13.22 4.82
N LEU A 88 -5.14 13.69 5.40
CA LEU A 88 -4.15 14.49 4.69
C LEU A 88 -3.50 13.72 3.54
N GLY A 89 -3.11 12.46 3.76
CA GLY A 89 -2.57 11.59 2.71
C GLY A 89 -3.55 11.40 1.54
N ALA A 90 -4.82 11.19 1.86
CA ALA A 90 -5.88 11.10 0.87
C ALA A 90 -6.11 12.41 0.10
N ILE A 91 -6.07 13.57 0.76
CA ILE A 91 -6.17 14.88 0.11
C ILE A 91 -5.01 15.05 -0.87
N ILE A 92 -3.78 14.70 -0.46
CA ILE A 92 -2.60 14.76 -1.32
C ILE A 92 -2.78 13.86 -2.54
N VAL A 93 -3.19 12.60 -2.34
CA VAL A 93 -3.49 11.64 -3.41
C VAL A 93 -4.53 12.20 -4.39
N THR A 94 -5.63 12.75 -3.87
CA THR A 94 -6.72 13.34 -4.66
C THR A 94 -6.24 14.56 -5.45
N ALA A 95 -5.44 15.43 -4.82
CA ALA A 95 -4.86 16.62 -5.45
C ALA A 95 -3.88 16.25 -6.57
N LEU A 96 -3.06 15.22 -6.38
CA LEU A 96 -2.13 14.73 -7.39
C LEU A 96 -2.88 14.18 -8.61
N VAL A 97 -3.92 13.38 -8.41
CA VAL A 97 -4.76 12.87 -9.50
C VAL A 97 -5.48 14.01 -10.23
N GLY A 98 -6.00 14.99 -9.48
CA GLY A 98 -6.61 16.20 -10.05
C GLY A 98 -5.63 17.04 -10.88
N TYR A 99 -4.39 17.17 -10.43
CA TYR A 99 -3.34 17.83 -11.19
C TYR A 99 -3.04 17.10 -12.52
N VAL A 100 -2.94 15.77 -12.50
CA VAL A 100 -2.72 14.95 -13.71
C VAL A 100 -3.87 15.09 -14.71
N TYR A 101 -5.12 15.18 -14.24
CA TYR A 101 -6.27 15.48 -15.09
C TYR A 101 -6.21 16.90 -15.67
N TYR A 102 -5.86 17.89 -14.85
CA TYR A 102 -5.73 19.30 -15.28
C TYR A 102 -4.73 19.48 -16.42
N ILE A 103 -3.62 18.73 -16.42
CA ILE A 103 -2.63 18.73 -17.51
C ILE A 103 -3.01 17.85 -18.71
N ASN A 104 -4.26 17.36 -18.77
CA ASN A 104 -4.84 16.54 -19.84
C ASN A 104 -4.08 15.21 -20.11
N MET A 105 -3.42 14.65 -19.09
CA MET A 105 -2.68 13.39 -19.23
C MET A 105 -3.52 12.14 -18.97
N ILE A 106 -4.71 12.29 -18.39
CA ILE A 106 -5.69 11.22 -18.19
C ILE A 106 -7.07 11.65 -18.67
N THR A 107 -7.87 10.69 -19.15
CA THR A 107 -9.26 10.93 -19.57
C THR A 107 -10.17 11.14 -18.35
N LEU A 108 -11.35 11.72 -18.58
CA LEU A 108 -12.36 11.92 -17.53
C LEU A 108 -12.72 10.60 -16.84
N ASP A 109 -12.86 9.51 -17.59
CA ASP A 109 -13.21 8.20 -17.03
C ASP A 109 -12.14 7.69 -16.05
N ILE A 110 -10.86 7.81 -16.42
CA ILE A 110 -9.73 7.42 -15.57
C ILE A 110 -9.69 8.30 -14.31
N PHE A 111 -9.83 9.61 -14.50
CA PHE A 111 -9.90 10.55 -13.39
C PHE A 111 -11.01 10.18 -12.40
N LEU A 112 -12.22 9.91 -12.89
CA LEU A 112 -13.36 9.51 -12.07
C LEU A 112 -13.10 8.20 -11.32
N ILE A 113 -12.52 7.18 -11.97
CA ILE A 113 -12.16 5.91 -11.31
C ILE A 113 -11.19 6.17 -10.13
N PHE A 114 -10.11 6.90 -10.36
CA PHE A 114 -9.11 7.16 -9.32
C PHE A 114 -9.68 8.00 -8.16
N ILE A 115 -10.50 9.01 -8.46
CA ILE A 115 -11.17 9.82 -7.44
C ILE A 115 -12.16 8.99 -6.63
N VAL A 116 -12.98 8.17 -7.28
CA VAL A 116 -13.97 7.31 -6.60
C VAL A 116 -13.25 6.33 -5.66
N ILE A 117 -12.21 5.63 -6.13
CA ILE A 117 -11.49 4.67 -5.29
C ILE A 117 -10.76 5.39 -4.15
N ALA A 118 -10.18 6.57 -4.39
CA ALA A 118 -9.55 7.38 -3.33
C ALA A 118 -10.57 7.79 -2.26
N LEU A 119 -11.73 8.34 -2.64
CA LEU A 119 -12.80 8.72 -1.72
C LEU A 119 -13.35 7.53 -0.94
N LEU A 120 -13.59 6.40 -1.61
CA LEU A 120 -14.01 5.16 -0.95
C LEU A 120 -12.97 4.69 0.07
N SER A 121 -11.68 4.75 -0.27
CA SER A 121 -10.59 4.42 0.65
C SER A 121 -10.61 5.33 1.89
N CYS A 122 -10.85 6.63 1.73
CA CYS A 122 -10.99 7.58 2.84
C CYS A 122 -12.14 7.22 3.76
N LEU A 123 -13.31 6.98 3.17
CA LEU A 123 -14.52 6.62 3.90
C LEU A 123 -14.29 5.34 4.70
N ILE A 124 -13.62 4.35 4.10
CA ILE A 124 -13.29 3.08 4.75
C ILE A 124 -12.30 3.28 5.91
N ILE A 125 -11.25 4.08 5.73
CA ILE A 125 -10.31 4.42 6.81
C ILE A 125 -11.08 5.04 7.98
N ILE A 126 -11.87 6.10 7.72
CA ILE A 126 -12.66 6.78 8.76
C ILE A 126 -13.63 5.82 9.44
N ALA A 127 -14.39 5.03 8.67
CA ALA A 127 -15.33 4.06 9.20
C ALA A 127 -14.64 2.98 10.04
N ALA A 128 -13.48 2.49 9.61
CA ALA A 128 -12.69 1.52 10.35
C ALA A 128 -12.15 2.12 11.66
N GLY A 129 -11.65 3.36 11.66
CA GLY A 129 -11.17 4.03 12.86
C GLY A 129 -12.25 4.35 13.89
N ILE A 130 -13.51 4.54 13.44
CA ILE A 130 -14.68 4.64 14.32
C ILE A 130 -15.09 3.26 14.84
N LYS A 131 -15.11 2.23 13.98
CA LYS A 131 -15.54 0.88 14.32
C LYS A 131 -14.56 0.14 15.23
N PHE A 132 -13.26 0.36 15.06
CA PHE A 132 -12.17 -0.34 15.73
C PHE A 132 -11.28 0.63 16.53
N PRO A 133 -11.81 1.34 17.53
CA PRO A 133 -11.11 2.44 18.19
C PRO A 133 -9.87 2.00 18.99
N GLU A 134 -9.79 0.72 19.39
CA GLU A 134 -8.64 0.13 20.08
C GLU A 134 -7.44 -0.12 19.14
N TRP A 135 -7.70 -0.18 17.84
CA TRP A 135 -6.71 -0.56 16.81
C TRP A 135 -6.17 0.62 16.02
N LYS A 136 -6.33 1.85 16.53
CA LYS A 136 -5.85 3.08 15.88
C LYS A 136 -4.35 3.07 15.58
N GLY A 137 -3.56 2.41 16.43
CA GLY A 137 -2.13 2.17 16.20
C GLY A 137 -1.89 1.40 14.91
N PHE A 138 -2.59 0.28 14.75
CA PHE A 138 -2.51 -0.58 13.57
C PHE A 138 -3.04 0.11 12.31
N GLU A 139 -4.15 0.82 12.42
CA GLU A 139 -4.72 1.60 11.32
C GLU A 139 -3.76 2.68 10.82
N LEU A 140 -3.22 3.52 11.73
CA LEU A 140 -2.23 4.53 11.34
C LEU A 140 -0.98 3.88 10.74
N GLY A 141 -0.50 2.79 11.34
CA GLY A 141 0.63 2.03 10.82
C GLY A 141 0.37 1.54 9.40
N SER A 142 -0.85 1.08 9.11
CA SER A 142 -1.28 0.63 7.78
C SER A 142 -1.31 1.76 6.77
N VAL A 143 -1.90 2.89 7.14
CA VAL A 143 -1.95 4.09 6.27
C VAL A 143 -0.55 4.60 5.97
N LEU A 144 0.29 4.81 7.00
CA LEU A 144 1.64 5.32 6.79
C LEU A 144 2.52 4.32 6.07
N GLY A 145 2.48 3.04 6.46
CA GLY A 145 3.24 1.98 5.82
C GLY A 145 2.92 1.87 4.34
N LEU A 146 1.63 1.82 3.98
CA LEU A 146 1.23 1.80 2.58
C LEU A 146 1.58 3.09 1.84
N ALA A 147 1.45 4.26 2.47
CA ALA A 147 1.83 5.52 1.83
C ALA A 147 3.32 5.56 1.47
N PHE A 148 4.20 5.13 2.38
CA PHE A 148 5.64 5.07 2.12
C PHE A 148 5.98 3.97 1.10
N GLY A 149 5.38 2.79 1.23
CA GLY A 149 5.57 1.69 0.30
C GLY A 149 5.12 2.03 -1.13
N SER A 150 3.94 2.62 -1.29
CA SER A 150 3.40 3.00 -2.60
C SER A 150 4.16 4.17 -3.23
N ALA A 151 4.60 5.15 -2.43
CA ALA A 151 5.47 6.23 -2.90
C ALA A 151 6.81 5.70 -3.42
N TRP A 152 7.39 4.69 -2.73
CA TRP A 152 8.58 4.01 -3.22
C TRP A 152 8.33 3.35 -4.58
N ILE A 153 7.23 2.59 -4.73
CA ILE A 153 6.86 1.96 -6.01
C ILE A 153 6.72 3.00 -7.11
N GLY A 154 5.90 4.03 -6.89
CA GLY A 154 5.67 5.08 -7.89
C GLY A 154 6.95 5.76 -8.36
N THR A 155 7.86 6.05 -7.42
CA THR A 155 9.15 6.70 -7.71
C THR A 155 10.11 5.76 -8.43
N THR A 156 10.30 4.55 -7.91
CA THR A 156 11.29 3.60 -8.44
C THR A 156 10.89 3.02 -9.78
N LEU A 157 9.60 2.81 -10.07
CA LEU A 157 9.17 2.36 -11.39
C LEU A 157 9.47 3.41 -12.48
N VAL A 158 9.26 4.71 -12.18
CA VAL A 158 9.65 5.79 -13.10
C VAL A 158 11.16 5.76 -13.34
N ILE A 159 11.97 5.72 -12.28
CA ILE A 159 13.44 5.67 -12.38
C ILE A 159 13.90 4.43 -13.16
N TYR A 160 13.35 3.26 -12.83
CA TYR A 160 13.68 2.00 -13.48
C TYR A 160 13.40 2.06 -14.98
N SER A 161 12.27 2.66 -15.37
CA SER A 161 11.86 2.81 -16.78
C SER A 161 12.81 3.63 -17.65
N LEU A 162 13.67 4.46 -17.03
CA LEU A 162 14.70 5.23 -17.74
C LEU A 162 15.84 4.35 -18.24
N PHE A 163 16.11 3.24 -17.55
CA PHE A 163 17.22 2.34 -17.85
C PHE A 163 16.76 1.02 -18.46
N PHE A 164 15.61 0.50 -18.03
CA PHE A 164 15.11 -0.82 -18.36
C PHE A 164 13.63 -0.78 -18.76
N PRO A 165 13.18 -1.69 -19.63
CA PRO A 165 11.75 -1.78 -19.95
C PRO A 165 10.95 -2.30 -18.75
N LEU A 166 9.77 -1.70 -18.53
CA LEU A 166 8.81 -2.14 -17.54
C LEU A 166 7.93 -3.28 -18.09
N PRO A 167 7.74 -4.37 -17.32
CA PRO A 167 6.90 -5.48 -17.72
C PRO A 167 5.41 -5.17 -17.48
N LEU A 168 4.53 -5.77 -18.30
CA LEU A 168 3.07 -5.69 -18.12
C LEU A 168 2.50 -4.26 -18.17
N THR A 169 3.26 -3.31 -18.73
CA THR A 169 2.82 -1.94 -18.99
C THR A 169 2.11 -1.84 -20.34
N PHE A 170 1.11 -0.98 -20.45
CA PHE A 170 0.51 -0.63 -21.74
C PHE A 170 1.44 0.33 -22.50
N GLU A 171 1.71 0.04 -23.78
CA GLU A 171 2.41 0.99 -24.67
C GLU A 171 1.65 2.34 -24.67
N PRO A 172 2.34 3.50 -24.53
CA PRO A 172 3.78 3.73 -24.71
C PRO A 172 4.65 3.72 -23.43
N TYR A 173 4.13 3.32 -22.26
CA TYR A 173 4.85 3.52 -20.98
C TYR A 173 5.84 2.38 -20.63
N THR A 174 6.20 1.54 -21.60
CA THR A 174 7.15 0.45 -21.40
C THR A 174 8.57 0.95 -21.14
N LYS A 175 8.93 2.15 -21.63
CA LYS A 175 10.16 2.87 -21.30
C LYS A 175 9.89 4.35 -21.10
N ASN A 176 10.77 5.03 -20.36
CA ASN A 176 10.70 6.46 -20.10
C ASN A 176 9.31 6.89 -19.59
N ALA A 177 8.79 6.14 -18.64
CA ALA A 177 7.49 6.40 -18.07
C ALA A 177 7.47 7.82 -17.48
N PRO A 178 6.47 8.64 -17.82
CA PRO A 178 6.39 10.00 -17.34
C PRO A 178 6.09 10.04 -15.84
N PHE A 179 6.39 11.16 -15.20
CA PHE A 179 6.20 11.33 -13.75
C PHE A 179 4.77 11.00 -13.29
N TYR A 180 3.75 11.34 -14.09
CA TYR A 180 2.37 11.04 -13.73
C TYR A 180 2.06 9.54 -13.71
N ALA A 181 2.77 8.70 -14.47
CA ALA A 181 2.61 7.24 -14.37
C ALA A 181 3.04 6.73 -12.99
N GLY A 182 4.11 7.31 -12.42
CA GLY A 182 4.53 7.09 -11.03
C GLY A 182 3.44 7.44 -10.02
N VAL A 183 2.78 8.59 -10.20
CA VAL A 183 1.64 9.00 -9.37
C VAL A 183 0.51 7.99 -9.47
N LEU A 184 0.12 7.57 -10.68
CA LEU A 184 -0.96 6.60 -10.88
C LEU A 184 -0.64 5.24 -10.24
N TRP A 185 0.60 4.75 -10.36
CA TRP A 185 1.03 3.52 -9.66
C TRP A 185 0.96 3.68 -8.14
N MET A 186 1.43 4.80 -7.60
CA MET A 186 1.35 5.08 -6.16
C MET A 186 -0.09 5.07 -5.67
N VAL A 187 -0.98 5.81 -6.34
CA VAL A 187 -2.39 5.91 -5.94
C VAL A 187 -3.09 4.55 -6.05
N TRP A 188 -2.87 3.84 -7.15
CA TRP A 188 -3.45 2.51 -7.35
C TRP A 188 -3.01 1.53 -6.25
N THR A 189 -1.70 1.47 -5.97
CA THR A 189 -1.16 0.59 -4.91
C THR A 189 -1.83 0.91 -3.58
N PHE A 190 -1.82 2.18 -3.18
CA PHE A 190 -2.37 2.59 -1.89
C PHE A 190 -3.88 2.30 -1.78
N CYS A 191 -4.68 2.81 -2.71
CA CYS A 191 -6.13 2.78 -2.63
C CYS A 191 -6.71 1.37 -2.78
N SER A 192 -6.03 0.50 -3.53
CA SER A 192 -6.49 -0.85 -3.74
C SER A 192 -6.14 -1.80 -2.59
N GLU A 193 -5.17 -1.44 -1.74
CA GLU A 193 -4.67 -2.27 -0.64
C GLU A 193 -5.19 -1.84 0.74
N ILE A 194 -5.30 -0.53 1.00
CA ILE A 194 -5.65 -0.01 2.32
C ILE A 194 -6.99 -0.53 2.89
N PRO A 195 -8.07 -0.73 2.09
CA PRO A 195 -9.34 -1.21 2.64
C PRO A 195 -9.23 -2.57 3.30
N PHE A 196 -8.41 -3.46 2.75
CA PHE A 196 -8.24 -4.81 3.28
C PHE A 196 -7.55 -4.76 4.64
N MET A 197 -6.47 -4.00 4.74
CA MET A 197 -5.72 -3.85 5.99
C MET A 197 -6.60 -3.28 7.11
N THR A 198 -7.34 -2.20 6.85
CA THR A 198 -8.11 -1.51 7.90
C THR A 198 -9.40 -2.24 8.29
N ILE A 199 -10.07 -2.93 7.35
CA ILE A 199 -11.32 -3.66 7.64
C ILE A 199 -11.03 -5.04 8.26
N LEU A 200 -10.10 -5.80 7.69
CA LEU A 200 -9.86 -7.20 8.07
C LEU A 200 -8.79 -7.34 9.14
N GLY A 201 -7.86 -6.37 9.26
CA GLY A 201 -6.73 -6.47 10.19
C GLY A 201 -7.17 -6.56 11.64
N PRO A 202 -8.02 -5.65 12.14
CA PRO A 202 -8.47 -5.67 13.53
C PRO A 202 -9.19 -6.98 13.93
N PRO A 203 -10.18 -7.49 13.16
CA PRO A 203 -10.80 -8.78 13.47
C PRO A 203 -9.83 -9.97 13.49
N ILE A 204 -8.87 -10.01 12.55
CA ILE A 204 -7.87 -11.08 12.50
C ILE A 204 -6.95 -11.00 13.71
N LEU A 205 -6.46 -9.82 14.06
CA LEU A 205 -5.59 -9.63 15.22
C LEU A 205 -6.30 -10.00 16.52
N GLU A 206 -7.57 -9.64 16.65
CA GLU A 206 -8.38 -10.04 17.80
C GLU A 206 -8.56 -11.56 17.89
N ALA A 207 -8.83 -12.23 16.76
CA ALA A 207 -8.90 -13.69 16.70
C ALA A 207 -7.55 -14.33 17.10
N CYS A 208 -6.43 -13.81 16.61
CA CYS A 208 -5.09 -14.28 16.96
C CYS A 208 -4.80 -14.12 18.46
N TYR A 209 -5.12 -12.96 19.06
CA TYR A 209 -4.90 -12.75 20.49
C TYR A 209 -5.82 -13.59 21.39
N ARG A 210 -7.03 -13.92 20.92
CA ARG A 210 -7.93 -14.85 21.62
C ARG A 210 -7.44 -16.29 21.54
N ALA A 211 -6.94 -16.71 20.37
CA ALA A 211 -6.45 -18.06 20.15
C ALA A 211 -5.09 -18.32 20.82
N VAL A 212 -4.19 -17.33 20.82
CA VAL A 212 -2.84 -17.44 21.37
C VAL A 212 -2.55 -16.23 22.28
N PRO A 213 -3.05 -16.25 23.54
CA PRO A 213 -2.92 -15.12 24.46
C PRO A 213 -1.47 -14.74 24.78
N SER A 214 -0.52 -15.66 24.68
CA SER A 214 0.91 -15.42 24.95
C SER A 214 1.57 -14.45 23.96
N ILE A 215 1.00 -14.27 22.76
CA ILE A 215 1.49 -13.31 21.76
C ILE A 215 1.04 -11.87 22.12
N LYS A 216 -0.04 -11.73 22.89
CA LYS A 216 -0.46 -10.43 23.40
C LYS A 216 0.60 -9.95 24.39
N LYS A 217 1.42 -8.98 23.99
CA LYS A 217 2.47 -8.42 24.86
C LYS A 217 1.87 -8.03 26.21
N ALA A 218 2.34 -8.69 27.26
CA ALA A 218 1.92 -8.41 28.63
C ALA A 218 2.25 -6.96 28.97
N GLY A 219 1.22 -6.15 29.24
CA GLY A 219 1.36 -4.78 29.71
C GLY A 219 1.83 -3.76 28.66
N LYS A 220 0.88 -3.25 27.85
CA LYS A 220 0.84 -1.83 27.47
C LYS A 220 -0.59 -1.33 27.41
#